data_AF-A0A1G8IIN2-F1
#
_entry.id   AF-A0A1G8IIN2-F1
#
_cell.length_a   1.000
_cell.length_b   1.000
_cell.length_c   1.000
_cell.angle_alpha   90.00
_cell.angle_beta   90.00
_cell.angle_gamma   90.00
#
_symmetry.space_group_name_H-M   'P 1'
#
loop_
_entity.id
_entity.type
_entity.pdbx_description
1 polymer ?
#
loop_
_entity_poly.entity_id
_entity_poly.type
_entity_poly.pdbx_seq_one_letter_code
_entity_poly.pdbx_strand_id
1 'polypeptide(L)' 'MVKIPVNIGTNKAEIDLNENAVYRIRDGNIEKVDTPGEGFGKQIITWQNGKPSHYEITYTKK' A
#
# COMPACT_ATOMS: atom_id res chain seq x y z
N MET A 1 -6.08 -32.55 28.15
CA MET A 1 -6.18 -31.09 27.92
C MET A 1 -5.25 -30.74 26.77
N VAL A 2 -5.80 -30.48 25.58
CA VAL A 2 -5.00 -30.10 24.40
C VAL A 2 -4.84 -28.58 24.44
N LYS A 3 -3.60 -28.10 24.52
CA LYS A 3 -3.30 -26.67 24.34
C LYS A 3 -3.21 -26.41 22.84
N ILE A 4 -4.23 -25.77 22.29
CA ILE A 4 -4.21 -25.27 20.93
C ILE A 4 -3.35 -24.00 20.94
N PRO A 5 -2.28 -23.90 20.13
CA PRO A 5 -1.51 -22.67 20.03
C PRO A 5 -2.36 -21.59 19.35
N VAL A 6 -2.63 -20.51 20.09
CA VAL A 6 -3.18 -19.28 19.53
C VAL A 6 -2.06 -18.58 18.78
N ASN A 7 -2.12 -18.55 17.46
CA ASN A 7 -1.25 -17.69 16.66
C ASN A 7 -1.78 -16.26 16.77
N ILE A 8 -1.21 -15.49 17.71
CA ILE A 8 -1.48 -14.06 17.84
C ILE A 8 -0.78 -13.39 16.65
N GLY A 9 -1.48 -13.36 15.52
CA GLY A 9 -0.94 -12.97 14.23
C GLY A 9 -0.22 -11.64 14.29
N THR A 10 1.06 -11.64 13.95
CA THR A 10 1.78 -10.42 13.63
C THR A 10 1.15 -9.83 12.37
N ASN A 11 0.68 -8.58 12.39
CA ASN A 11 0.18 -7.87 11.19
C ASN A 11 1.32 -7.65 10.19
N LYS A 12 1.75 -8.73 9.54
CA LYS A 12 2.78 -8.79 8.52
C LYS A 12 2.10 -9.22 7.23
N ALA A 13 2.51 -8.59 6.13
CA ALA A 13 2.09 -8.95 4.78
C ALA A 13 3.31 -9.41 3.98
N GLU A 14 3.11 -10.39 3.10
CA GLU A 14 4.08 -10.77 2.07
C GLU A 14 3.83 -9.95 0.81
N ILE A 15 4.89 -9.48 0.15
CA ILE A 15 4.82 -8.64 -1.05
C ILE A 15 5.60 -9.35 -2.17
N ASP A 16 4.96 -9.52 -3.33
CA ASP A 16 5.62 -10.01 -4.54
C ASP A 16 6.54 -8.92 -5.11
N LEU A 17 7.82 -9.24 -5.26
CA LEU A 17 8.85 -8.32 -5.77
C LEU A 17 8.96 -8.32 -7.30
N ASN A 18 8.21 -9.18 -8.00
CA ASN A 18 8.17 -9.21 -9.46
C ASN A 18 7.23 -8.14 -10.05
N GLU A 19 6.49 -7.43 -9.21
CA GLU A 19 5.56 -6.39 -9.62
C GLU A 19 6.08 -4.99 -9.26
N ASN A 20 6.03 -4.07 -10.24
CA ASN A 20 6.25 -2.66 -9.98
C ASN A 20 4.99 -2.05 -9.36
N ALA A 21 5.02 -1.76 -8.07
CA ALA A 21 3.88 -1.21 -7.35
C ALA A 21 4.29 -0.25 -6.22
N VAL A 22 3.35 0.62 -5.83
CA VAL A 22 3.45 1.42 -4.61
C VAL A 22 2.34 0.98 -3.66
N TYR A 23 2.70 0.72 -2.41
CA TYR A 23 1.76 0.35 -1.36
C TYR A 23 1.76 1.43 -0.27
N ARG A 24 0.59 1.74 0.28
CA ARG A 24 0.46 2.53 1.52
C ARG A 24 -0.05 1.63 2.63
N ILE A 25 0.42 1.88 3.84
CA ILE A 25 -0.03 1.16 5.04
C ILE A 25 -0.81 2.14 5.90
N ARG A 26 -2.05 1.78 6.21
CA ARG A 26 -2.94 2.61 7.04
C ARG A 26 -3.76 1.72 7.95
N ASP A 27 -3.72 2.04 9.25
CA ASP A 27 -4.56 1.40 10.27
C ASP A 27 -4.47 -0.15 10.23
N GLY A 28 -3.25 -0.67 10.02
CA GLY A 28 -2.96 -2.10 9.97
C GLY A 28 -3.24 -2.80 8.63
N ASN A 29 -3.72 -2.07 7.61
CA ASN A 29 -4.01 -2.60 6.28
C ASN A 29 -3.00 -2.10 5.26
N ILE A 30 -2.56 -2.98 4.37
CA ILE A 30 -1.81 -2.63 3.17
C ILE A 30 -2.80 -2.36 2.04
N GLU A 31 -2.62 -1.25 1.35
CA GLU A 31 -3.42 -0.88 0.18
C GLU A 31 -2.47 -0.56 -0.96
N LYS A 32 -2.70 -1.19 -2.11
CA LYS A 32 -1.98 -0.88 -3.34
C LYS A 32 -2.53 0.43 -3.91
N VAL A 33 -1.64 1.36 -4.21
CA VAL A 33 -2.00 2.61 -4.87
C VAL A 33 -2.10 2.37 -6.38
N ASP A 34 -3.03 3.06 -7.05
CA ASP A 34 -3.19 2.92 -8.49
C ASP A 34 -1.90 3.31 -9.22
N THR A 35 -1.57 2.55 -10.26
CA THR A 35 -0.47 2.89 -11.16
C THR A 35 -0.91 4.05 -12.06
N PRO A 36 -0.10 5.10 -12.24
CA PRO A 36 -0.37 6.12 -13.24
C PRO A 36 -0.55 5.51 -14.64
N GLY A 37 -1.45 6.08 -15.44
CA GLY A 37 -1.72 5.61 -16.80
C GLY A 37 -0.50 5.63 -17.73
N GLU A 38 -0.66 5.08 -18.93
CA GLU A 38 0.43 5.00 -19.92
C GLU A 38 1.07 6.37 -20.20
N GLY A 39 2.41 6.40 -20.27
CA GLY A 39 3.21 7.61 -20.47
C GLY A 39 4.04 7.97 -19.25
N PHE A 40 4.09 9.26 -18.89
CA PHE A 40 4.81 9.74 -17.71
C PHE A 40 3.83 10.02 -16.58
N GLY A 41 3.99 9.33 -15.45
CA GLY A 41 3.12 9.43 -14.29
C GLY A 41 3.76 10.10 -13.08
N LYS A 42 2.95 10.77 -12.25
CA LYS A 42 3.32 11.25 -10.92
C LYS A 42 2.26 10.81 -9.92
N GLN A 43 2.73 10.38 -8.75
CA GLN A 43 1.89 10.09 -7.60
C GLN A 43 2.31 10.99 -6.43
N ILE A 44 1.34 11.59 -5.75
CA ILE A 44 1.55 12.38 -4.52
C ILE A 44 0.76 11.71 -3.40
N ILE A 45 1.43 11.39 -2.29
CA ILE A 45 0.78 10.91 -1.07
C ILE A 45 0.68 12.07 -0.08
N THR A 46 -0.54 12.40 0.33
CA THR A 46 -0.77 13.38 1.38
C THR A 46 -0.78 12.68 2.74
N TRP A 47 0.00 13.22 3.67
CA TRP A 47 0.03 12.78 5.07
C TRP A 47 -0.72 13.79 5.94
N GLN A 48 -1.59 13.29 6.80
CA GLN A 48 -2.34 14.10 7.74
C GLN A 48 -2.41 13.37 9.08
N ASN A 49 -2.11 14.08 10.17
CA ASN A 49 -2.09 13.52 11.53
C ASN A 49 -1.20 12.26 11.64
N GLY A 50 -0.05 12.26 10.96
CA GLY A 50 0.89 11.14 10.96
C GLY A 50 0.45 9.90 10.17
N LYS A 51 -0.64 9.99 9.40
CA LYS A 51 -1.15 8.87 8.58
C LYS A 51 -1.24 9.27 7.10
N PRO A 52 -0.99 8.34 6.16
CA PRO A 52 -1.33 8.58 4.76
C PRO A 52 -2.85 8.70 4.64
N SER A 53 -3.35 9.78 4.04
CA SER A 53 -4.79 10.06 3.96
C SER A 53 -5.35 9.80 2.56
N HIS A 54 -4.86 10.53 1.56
CA HIS A 54 -5.29 10.45 0.17
C HIS A 54 -4.07 10.41 -0.76
N TYR A 55 -4.26 9.96 -1.98
CA TYR A 55 -3.26 10.08 -3.03
C TYR A 55 -3.85 10.75 -4.26
N GLU A 56 -3.00 11.46 -4.98
CA GLU A 56 -3.30 12.05 -6.28
C GLU A 56 -2.41 11.41 -7.32
N ILE A 57 -2.99 11.13 -8.48
CA ILE A 57 -2.27 10.57 -9.63
C ILE A 57 -2.50 11.49 -10.81
N THR A 58 -1.41 11.88 -11.45
CA THR A 58 -1.43 12.60 -12.71
C THR A 58 -0.57 11.87 -13.73
N TYR A 59 -0.95 11.95 -15.00
CA TYR A 59 -0.16 11.37 -16.08
C TYR A 59 -0.22 12.27 -17.31
N THR A 60 0.84 12.24 -18.09
CA THR A 60 0.93 12.90 -19.39
C THR A 60 1.23 11.88 -20.47
N LYS A 61 0.56 12.04 -21.61
CA LYS A 61 0.84 11.29 -22.84
C LYS A 61 1.59 12.22 -23.80
N LYS A 62 2.54 11.67 -24.54
CA LYS A 62 3.22 12.37 -25.63
C LYS A 62 2.46 12.17 -26.93
#